data_AF-A0A9C9EM74-F1
#
_entry.id   AF-A0A9C9EM74-F1
#
_cell.length_a   1.000
_cell.length_b   1.000
_cell.length_c   1.000
_cell.angle_alpha   90.00
_cell.angle_beta   90.00
_cell.angle_gamma   90.00
#
_symmetry.space_group_name_H-M   'P 1'
#
loop_
_entity.id
_entity.type
_entity.pdbx_description
1 polymer ?
#
loop_
_entity_poly.entity_id
_entity_poly.type
_entity_poly.pdbx_seq_one_letter_code
_entity_poly.pdbx_strand_id
1 'polypeptide(L)' 'MKYVGLTDDPVRRRQEHGDPSDWKQWSFNSEDEARRWEQQMLSLPDYTGGPGGEGWRYGYTYTIKPSTIQ' A
#
# COMPACT_ATOMS: atom_id res chain seq x y z
N MET A 1 -11.00 1.45 -8.36
CA MET A 1 -9.52 1.45 -8.38
C MET A 1 -8.95 1.87 -7.05
N LYS A 2 -8.19 0.97 -6.44
CA LYS A 2 -7.50 1.14 -5.17
C LYS A 2 -6.03 0.90 -5.39
N TYR A 3 -5.19 1.64 -4.68
CA TYR A 3 -3.76 1.40 -4.66
C TYR A 3 -3.43 0.44 -3.51
N VAL A 4 -2.50 -0.47 -3.75
CA VAL A 4 -1.84 -1.30 -2.75
C VAL A 4 -0.34 -1.11 -2.87
N GLY A 5 0.34 -1.03 -1.73
CA GLY A 5 1.79 -1.04 -1.70
C GLY A 5 2.33 -1.45 -0.34
N LEU A 6 3.63 -1.66 -0.31
CA LEU A 6 4.38 -1.96 0.90
C LEU A 6 5.27 -0.78 1.30
N THR A 7 5.41 -0.58 2.61
CA THR A 7 6.23 0.49 3.22
C THR A 7 6.78 0.06 4.58
N ASP A 8 7.90 0.64 5.00
CA ASP A 8 8.43 0.52 6.37
C ASP A 8 7.95 1.71 7.22
N ASP A 9 7.56 2.80 6.55
CA ASP A 9 7.19 4.06 7.17
C ASP A 9 5.83 4.56 6.65
N PRO A 10 4.71 4.00 7.15
CA PRO A 10 3.38 4.27 6.62
C PRO A 10 2.93 5.72 6.81
N VAL A 11 3.43 6.40 7.84
CA VAL A 11 3.09 7.80 8.11
C VAL A 11 3.68 8.70 7.03
N ARG A 12 4.97 8.52 6.72
CA ARG A 12 5.63 9.26 5.65
C ARG A 12 5.00 8.95 4.29
N ARG A 13 4.75 7.68 4.00
CA ARG A 13 4.19 7.24 2.71
C ARG A 13 2.78 7.79 2.48
N ARG A 14 1.95 7.84 3.53
CA ARG A 14 0.62 8.45 3.48
C ARG A 14 0.68 9.93 3.08
N GLN A 15 1.63 10.68 3.63
CA GLN A 15 1.82 12.09 3.30
C GLN A 15 2.30 12.28 1.86
N GLU A 16 3.22 11.43 1.37
CA GLU A 16 3.68 11.43 -0.02
C GLU A 16 2.52 11.24 -1.02
N HIS A 17 1.53 10.41 -0.67
CA HIS A 17 0.34 10.17 -1.49
C HIS A 17 -0.78 11.21 -1.32
N GLY A 18 -0.52 12.31 -0.61
CA GLY A 18 -1.48 13.41 -0.44
C GLY A 18 -2.52 13.17 0.66
N ASP A 19 -2.16 12.41 1.70
CA ASP A 19 -3.00 12.09 2.86
C ASP A 19 -4.42 11.59 2.50
N PRO A 20 -4.53 10.44 1.81
CA PRO A 20 -5.83 9.88 1.49
C PRO A 20 -6.63 9.59 2.76
N SER A 21 -7.85 10.14 2.86
CA SER A 21 -8.71 9.95 4.05
C SER A 21 -9.13 8.49 4.27
N ASP A 22 -9.09 7.66 3.23
CA ASP A 22 -9.41 6.22 3.26
C ASP A 22 -8.17 5.33 3.42
N TRP A 23 -7.05 5.88 3.93
CA TRP A 23 -5.82 5.13 4.17
C TRP A 23 -6.05 3.97 5.16
N LYS A 24 -5.75 2.77 4.70
CA LYS A 24 -5.72 1.56 5.53
C LYS A 24 -4.32 1.00 5.57
N GLN A 25 -3.85 0.61 6.75
CA GLN A 25 -2.55 -0.01 6.95
C GLN A 25 -2.68 -1.35 7.66
N TRP A 26 -1.75 -2.25 7.36
CA TRP A 26 -1.59 -3.57 7.97
C TRP A 26 -0.14 -3.73 8.39
N SER A 27 0.07 -4.27 9.58
CA SER A 27 1.39 -4.64 10.09
C SER A 27 1.61 -6.13 9.87
N PHE A 28 2.76 -6.48 9.30
CA PHE A 28 3.17 -7.87 9.09
C PHE A 28 4.35 -8.20 10.00
N ASN A 29 4.47 -9.48 10.36
CA ASN A 29 5.60 -9.93 11.19
C ASN A 29 6.88 -10.10 10.36
N SER A 30 6.75 -10.32 9.05
CA SER A 30 7.85 -10.60 8.13
C SER A 30 7.59 -9.97 6.76
N GLU A 31 8.66 -9.64 6.04
CA GLU A 31 8.57 -9.14 4.65
C GLU A 31 7.88 -10.16 3.72
N ASP A 32 8.13 -11.47 3.90
CA ASP A 32 7.50 -12.52 3.11
C ASP A 32 5.97 -12.49 3.23
N GLU A 33 5.46 -12.26 4.43
CA GLU A 33 4.01 -12.18 4.69
C GLU A 33 3.43 -10.93 4.03
N ALA A 34 4.14 -9.79 4.11
CA ALA A 34 3.77 -8.55 3.46
C ALA A 34 3.72 -8.70 1.91
N ARG A 35 4.73 -9.33 1.31
CA ARG A 35 4.77 -9.59 -0.14
C ARG A 35 3.66 -10.53 -0.58
N ARG A 36 3.39 -11.60 0.17
CA ARG A 36 2.27 -12.51 -0.13
C ARG A 36 0.94 -11.78 -0.10
N TRP A 37 0.73 -10.92 0.89
CA TRP A 37 -0.46 -10.09 0.97
C TRP A 37 -0.57 -9.11 -0.19
N GLU A 38 0.52 -8.44 -0.59
CA GLU A 38 0.53 -7.53 -1.74
C GLU A 38 0.14 -8.27 -3.03
N GLN A 39 0.73 -9.45 -3.27
CA GLN A 39 0.39 -10.30 -4.41
C GLN A 39 -1.09 -10.72 -4.40
N GLN A 40 -1.65 -11.05 -3.24
CA GLN A 40 -3.07 -11.35 -3.10
C GLN A 40 -3.96 -10.15 -3.43
N MET A 41 -3.58 -8.95 -2.98
CA MET A 41 -4.31 -7.73 -3.30
C MET A 41 -4.22 -7.42 -4.79
N LEU A 42 -3.04 -7.51 -5.39
CA LEU A 42 -2.83 -7.29 -6.83
C LEU A 42 -3.56 -8.32 -7.71
N SER A 43 -3.87 -9.50 -7.17
CA SER A 43 -4.70 -10.49 -7.85
C SER A 43 -6.18 -10.08 -7.93
N LEU A 44 -6.63 -9.07 -7.18
CA LEU A 44 -7.98 -8.56 -7.23
C LEU A 44 -8.11 -7.49 -8.34
N PRO A 45 -9.19 -7.51 -9.13
CA PRO A 45 -9.34 -6.63 -10.30
C PRO A 45 -9.45 -5.13 -9.96
N ASP A 46 -9.77 -4.79 -8.72
CA ASP A 46 -9.94 -3.40 -8.28
C ASP A 46 -8.66 -2.76 -7.71
N TYR A 47 -7.60 -3.55 -7.52
CA TYR A 47 -6.35 -3.10 -6.93
C TYR A 47 -5.27 -2.98 -7.98
N THR A 48 -4.50 -1.90 -7.85
CA THR A 48 -3.28 -1.67 -8.59
C THR A 48 -2.19 -1.34 -7.59
N GLY A 49 -0.94 -1.61 -7.91
CA GLY A 49 0.18 -1.29 -7.04
C GLY A 49 1.42 -1.02 -7.86
N GLY A 50 2.34 -0.28 -7.26
CA GLY A 50 3.68 -0.09 -7.79
C GLY A 50 4.64 -1.12 -7.19
N PRO A 51 5.85 -1.27 -7.75
CA PRO A 51 6.88 -2.06 -7.10
C PRO A 51 7.18 -1.43 -5.73
N GLY A 52 6.67 -2.04 -4.67
CA GLY A 52 7.24 -1.83 -3.35
C GLY A 52 8.72 -2.18 -3.44
N GLY A 53 9.59 -1.31 -2.92
CA GLY A 53 11.01 -1.59 -2.68
C GLY A 53 11.27 -2.82 -1.78
N GLU A 54 12.48 -2.96 -1.26
CA GLU A 54 12.83 -4.06 -0.36
C GLU A 54 12.79 -3.60 1.11
N GLY A 55 12.53 -4.49 2.06
CA GLY A 55 12.63 -4.21 3.51
C GLY A 55 11.34 -3.82 4.23
N TRP A 56 10.17 -3.92 3.60
CA TRP A 56 8.94 -3.39 4.18
C TRP A 56 8.29 -4.30 5.23
N ARG A 57 7.72 -3.70 6.27
CA ARG A 57 6.99 -4.39 7.36
C ARG A 57 5.51 -4.03 7.43
N TYR A 58 5.08 -3.05 6.65
CA TYR A 58 3.71 -2.59 6.61
C TYR A 58 3.19 -2.64 5.17
N GLY A 59 1.94 -3.06 5.03
CA GLY A 59 1.19 -2.89 3.79
C GLY A 59 0.18 -1.79 3.96
N TYR A 60 -0.13 -1.09 2.89
CA TYR A 60 -1.17 -0.08 2.89
C TYR A 60 -2.03 -0.18 1.65
N THR A 61 -3.28 0.25 1.80
CA THR A 61 -4.18 0.46 0.68
C THR A 61 -4.90 1.78 0.82
N TYR A 62 -5.23 2.38 -0.31
CA TYR A 62 -6.08 3.56 -0.34
C TYR A 62 -6.87 3.60 -1.64
N THR A 63 -7.99 4.32 -1.64
CA THR A 63 -8.78 4.54 -2.87
C THR A 63 -8.09 5.63 -3.69
N ILE A 64 -7.76 5.34 -4.95
CA ILE A 64 -7.20 6.33 -5.86
C ILE A 64 -8.33 7.30 -6.21
N LYS A 65 -8.16 8.56 -5.81
CA LYS A 65 -9.08 9.66 -6.08
C LYS A 65 -8.36 10.69 -6.95
N PRO A 66 -9.06 11.56 -7.69
CA PRO A 66 -8.41 12.65 -8.42
C PRO A 66 -7.57 13.58 -7.52
N SER A 67 -7.79 13.56 -6.21
CA SER A 67 -7.03 14.31 -5.20
C SER A 67 -5.81 13.56 -4.64
N THR A 68 -5.61 12.29 -4.98
CA THR A 68 -4.44 11.52 -4.51
C THR A 68 -3.24 11.72 -5.42
N ILE A 69 -2.07 11.89 -4.83
CA ILE A 69 -0.80 12.03 -5.56
C ILE A 69 -0.29 10.60 -5.84
N GLN A 70 -0.22 10.23 -7.12
CA GLN A 70 0.28 8.93 -7.57
C GLN A 70 1.80 8.87 -7.57
#